data_AF-A0A382ZLU5-F1
#
_entry.id   AF-A0A382ZLU5-F1
#
_cell.length_a   1.000
_cell.length_b   1.000
_cell.length_c   1.000
_cell.angle_alpha   90.00
_cell.angle_beta   90.00
_cell.angle_gamma   90.00
#
_symmetry.space_group_name_H-M   'P 1'
#
loop_
_entity.id
_entity.type
_entity.pdbx_description
1 polymer ?
#
loop_
_entity_poly.entity_id
_entity_poly.type
_entity_poly.pdbx_seq_one_letter_code
_entity_poly.pdbx_strand_id
1 'polypeptide(L)'
;YLTRRLVDVCQDLVVTEEDCGTTNGILREAIVQGGEVVIPLKDRILGRSVSEDVVSPSDGAKLFSAGQMIDESGVNLLEEHNVNHLKVRSAVTCETRYGICATCYGRDLARGHLVSRGEAVGVMAAQSIGEPGTQLTMRTFHIGGAASRIAAASRVEVKNQGTVSWVGVRAVKRGDGCNIVVSRSGELVIHDQHGIDRERHRVPYGAELTISDSDQVESGQVIASWDPHTHPIISEVAGKVRFENLVEGVSVTEQI
;
A
#
# COMPACT_ATOMS: atom_id res chain seq x y z
N TYR A 1 7.70 19.12 23.03
CA TYR A 1 6.41 19.61 23.57
C TYR A 1 5.24 18.69 23.19
N LEU A 2 5.00 18.47 21.88
CA LEU A 2 3.93 17.59 21.39
C LEU A 2 3.96 16.18 22.00
N THR A 3 5.11 15.50 21.98
CA THR A 3 5.28 14.15 22.55
C THR A 3 4.87 14.08 24.02
N ARG A 4 5.22 15.11 24.81
CA ARG A 4 4.83 15.19 26.22
C ARG A 4 3.31 15.22 26.37
N ARG A 5 2.63 16.08 25.60
CA ARG A 5 1.16 16.16 25.60
C ARG A 5 0.49 14.86 25.13
N LEU A 6 1.06 14.18 24.14
CA LEU A 6 0.55 12.88 23.69
C LEU A 6 0.65 11.83 24.81
N VAL A 7 1.77 11.78 25.54
CA VAL A 7 1.93 10.89 26.69
C VAL A 7 0.95 11.24 27.81
N ASP A 8 0.79 12.52 28.15
CA ASP A 8 -0.14 12.98 29.19
C ASP A 8 -1.59 12.50 28.92
N VAL A 9 -2.02 12.44 27.66
CA VAL A 9 -3.37 12.00 27.27
C VAL A 9 -3.48 10.47 27.18
N CYS A 10 -2.41 9.78 26.76
CA CYS A 10 -2.46 8.34 26.48
C CYS A 10 -1.98 7.44 27.63
N GLN A 11 -1.41 8.00 28.71
CA GLN A 11 -0.78 7.22 29.79
C GLN A 11 -1.70 6.19 30.45
N ASP A 12 -3.00 6.44 30.49
CA ASP A 12 -3.99 5.56 31.13
C ASP A 12 -4.45 4.41 30.23
N LEU A 13 -4.00 4.38 28.96
CA LEU A 13 -4.37 3.34 28.01
C LEU A 13 -3.44 2.12 28.16
N VAL A 14 -3.93 1.14 28.92
CA VAL A 14 -3.25 -0.14 29.21
C VAL A 14 -4.11 -1.29 28.70
N VAL A 15 -3.48 -2.41 28.35
CA VAL A 15 -4.22 -3.65 28.03
C VAL A 15 -4.77 -4.27 29.31
N THR A 16 -6.09 -4.26 29.49
CA THR A 16 -6.74 -4.66 30.76
C THR A 16 -7.47 -5.99 30.70
N GLU A 17 -7.85 -6.46 29.52
CA GLU A 17 -8.53 -7.75 29.32
C GLU A 17 -8.10 -8.41 28.01
N GLU A 18 -8.46 -9.67 27.81
CA GLU A 18 -8.10 -10.41 26.59
C GLU A 18 -9.03 -10.04 25.43
N ASP A 19 -10.35 -10.15 25.64
CA ASP A 19 -11.38 -9.85 24.65
C ASP A 19 -12.56 -9.09 25.30
N CYS A 20 -12.95 -7.95 24.72
CA CYS A 20 -14.14 -7.19 25.14
C CYS A 20 -15.46 -7.71 24.55
N GLY A 21 -15.41 -8.74 23.69
CA GLY A 21 -16.58 -9.35 23.06
C GLY A 21 -17.20 -8.55 21.90
N THR A 22 -16.71 -7.34 21.59
CA THR A 22 -17.27 -6.55 20.49
C THR A 22 -17.12 -7.26 19.15
N THR A 23 -18.20 -7.27 18.36
CA THR A 23 -18.22 -7.69 16.95
C THR A 23 -18.07 -6.49 16.00
N ASN A 24 -17.88 -5.29 16.56
CA ASN A 24 -17.60 -4.09 15.79
C ASN A 24 -16.13 -4.08 15.35
N GLY A 25 -15.94 -3.55 14.15
CA GLY A 25 -14.64 -3.48 13.51
C GLY A 25 -14.65 -2.47 12.38
N ILE A 26 -13.46 -2.16 11.89
CA ILE A 26 -13.22 -1.19 10.82
C ILE A 26 -12.88 -1.96 9.56
N LEU A 27 -13.55 -1.61 8.46
CA LEU A 27 -13.22 -2.15 7.14
C LEU A 27 -11.82 -1.67 6.73
N ARG A 28 -10.95 -2.61 6.33
CA ARG A 28 -9.63 -2.32 5.78
C ARG A 28 -9.55 -2.84 4.35
N GLU A 29 -9.04 -1.98 3.49
CA GLU A 29 -8.77 -2.22 2.07
C GLU A 29 -7.38 -1.67 1.73
N ALA A 30 -6.82 -2.03 0.57
CA ALA A 30 -5.60 -1.37 0.11
C ALA A 30 -5.85 0.13 -0.12
N ILE A 31 -4.91 1.00 0.28
CA ILE A 31 -5.03 2.44 -0.01
C ILE A 31 -4.52 2.65 -1.43
N VAL A 32 -5.44 3.02 -2.32
CA VAL A 32 -5.15 3.33 -3.73
C VAL A 32 -5.25 4.84 -3.92
N GLN A 33 -4.21 5.45 -4.46
CA GLN A 33 -4.21 6.86 -4.87
C GLN A 33 -3.79 6.92 -6.33
N GLY A 34 -4.60 7.55 -7.18
CA GLY A 34 -4.29 7.66 -8.61
C GLY A 34 -4.21 6.34 -9.37
N GLY A 35 -4.75 5.24 -8.84
CA GLY A 35 -4.66 3.92 -9.48
C GLY A 35 -3.41 3.10 -9.13
N GLU A 36 -2.47 3.69 -8.36
CA GLU A 36 -1.37 2.95 -7.73
C GLU A 36 -1.73 2.57 -6.29
N VAL A 37 -1.30 1.39 -5.87
CA VAL A 37 -1.46 0.91 -4.49
C VAL A 37 -0.36 1.54 -3.63
N VAL A 38 -0.70 2.57 -2.86
CA VAL A 38 0.24 3.28 -1.98
C VAL A 38 0.56 2.45 -0.74
N ILE A 39 -0.47 1.84 -0.14
CA ILE A 39 -0.30 0.94 1.01
C ILE A 39 -1.10 -0.33 0.71
N PRO A 40 -0.43 -1.47 0.53
CA PRO A 40 -1.12 -2.73 0.26
C PRO A 40 -1.91 -3.18 1.49
N LEU A 41 -2.92 -4.02 1.26
CA LEU A 41 -3.79 -4.52 2.32
C LEU A 41 -2.98 -5.23 3.43
N LYS A 42 -2.01 -6.06 3.04
CA LYS A 42 -1.14 -6.84 3.93
C LYS A 42 -0.52 -6.02 5.07
N ASP A 43 0.02 -4.84 4.75
CA ASP A 43 0.71 -3.98 5.72
C ASP A 43 -0.28 -3.34 6.70
N ARG A 44 -1.56 -3.22 6.30
CA ARG A 44 -2.61 -2.62 7.14
C ARG A 44 -3.23 -3.63 8.10
N ILE A 45 -3.15 -4.92 7.80
CA ILE A 45 -3.87 -5.99 8.52
C ILE A 45 -2.94 -6.89 9.35
N LEU A 46 -1.64 -6.90 9.06
CA LEU A 46 -0.67 -7.70 9.80
C LEU A 46 -0.75 -7.41 11.31
N GLY A 47 -0.88 -8.47 12.10
CA GLY A 47 -0.98 -8.40 13.55
C GLY A 47 -2.33 -7.89 14.07
N ARG A 48 -3.34 -7.68 13.21
CA ARG A 48 -4.71 -7.36 13.64
C ARG A 48 -5.55 -8.62 13.76
N SER A 49 -6.63 -8.54 14.54
CA SER A 49 -7.63 -9.62 14.63
C SER A 49 -8.85 -9.34 13.75
N VAL A 50 -9.39 -10.38 13.12
CA VAL A 50 -10.61 -10.27 12.32
C VAL A 50 -11.83 -10.05 13.21
N SER A 51 -12.77 -9.23 12.75
CA SER A 51 -14.00 -8.90 13.50
C SER A 51 -15.13 -9.91 13.25
N GLU A 52 -15.09 -10.59 12.11
CA GLU A 52 -16.07 -11.55 11.64
C GLU A 52 -15.36 -12.71 10.93
N ASP A 53 -16.09 -13.78 10.66
CA ASP A 53 -15.55 -14.92 9.92
C ASP A 53 -15.18 -14.48 8.50
N VAL A 54 -13.94 -14.70 8.09
CA VAL A 54 -13.46 -14.38 6.74
C VAL A 54 -13.60 -15.63 5.88
N VAL A 55 -14.38 -15.53 4.81
CA VAL A 55 -14.56 -16.58 3.82
C VAL A 55 -13.82 -16.23 2.54
N SER A 56 -13.32 -17.24 1.85
CA SER A 56 -12.67 -17.06 0.56
C SER A 56 -13.70 -16.69 -0.52
N PRO A 57 -13.43 -15.66 -1.33
CA PRO A 57 -14.23 -15.35 -2.51
C PRO A 57 -14.16 -16.41 -3.61
N SER A 58 -13.10 -17.23 -3.67
CA SER A 58 -12.88 -18.16 -4.78
C SER A 58 -13.60 -19.49 -4.59
N ASP A 59 -13.53 -20.08 -3.39
CA ASP A 59 -14.06 -21.42 -3.10
C ASP A 59 -15.10 -21.46 -1.96
N GLY A 60 -15.33 -20.32 -1.29
CA GLY A 60 -16.25 -20.22 -0.15
C GLY A 60 -15.74 -20.88 1.13
N ALA A 61 -14.49 -21.34 1.17
CA ALA A 61 -13.89 -21.92 2.37
C ALA A 61 -13.68 -20.84 3.45
N LYS A 62 -13.92 -21.19 4.71
CA LYS A 62 -13.65 -20.30 5.85
C LYS A 62 -12.14 -20.22 6.08
N LEU A 63 -11.56 -19.03 5.92
CA LEU A 63 -10.13 -18.75 6.08
C LEU A 63 -9.79 -18.40 7.53
N PHE A 64 -10.60 -17.54 8.16
CA PHE A 64 -10.40 -17.09 9.54
C PHE A 64 -11.70 -17.15 10.34
N SER A 65 -11.57 -17.44 11.63
CA SER A 65 -12.68 -17.28 12.58
C SER A 65 -12.64 -15.89 13.23
N ALA A 66 -13.80 -15.34 13.56
CA ALA A 66 -13.90 -14.08 14.31
C ALA A 66 -12.97 -14.08 15.55
N GLY A 67 -12.23 -12.98 15.75
CA GLY A 67 -11.26 -12.83 16.84
C GLY A 67 -9.85 -13.37 16.56
N GLN A 68 -9.67 -14.19 15.52
CA GLN A 68 -8.37 -14.74 15.16
C GLN A 68 -7.42 -13.64 14.67
N MET A 69 -6.17 -13.68 15.17
CA MET A 69 -5.10 -12.77 14.73
C MET A 69 -4.56 -13.19 13.36
N ILE A 70 -4.25 -12.20 12.53
CA ILE A 70 -3.61 -12.36 11.24
C ILE A 70 -2.09 -12.25 11.43
N ASP A 71 -1.38 -13.35 11.17
CA ASP A 71 0.08 -13.42 11.11
C ASP A 71 0.59 -13.39 9.66
N GLU A 72 1.89 -13.52 9.46
CA GLU A 72 2.53 -13.51 8.14
C GLU A 72 2.00 -14.62 7.22
N SER A 73 1.77 -15.83 7.75
CA SER A 73 1.16 -16.93 6.99
C SER A 73 -0.29 -16.61 6.62
N GLY A 74 -1.03 -16.00 7.53
CA GLY A 74 -2.40 -15.61 7.33
C GLY A 74 -2.57 -14.52 6.28
N VAL A 75 -1.64 -13.57 6.23
CA VAL A 75 -1.58 -12.58 5.15
C VAL A 75 -1.41 -13.26 3.78
N ASN A 76 -0.45 -14.19 3.66
CA ASN A 76 -0.21 -14.89 2.38
C ASN A 76 -1.45 -15.67 1.94
N LEU A 77 -2.14 -16.34 2.87
CA LEU A 77 -3.40 -17.03 2.58
C LEU A 77 -4.47 -16.06 2.05
N LEU A 78 -4.61 -14.87 2.64
CA LEU A 78 -5.55 -13.86 2.15
C LEU A 78 -5.22 -13.36 0.74
N GLU A 79 -3.92 -13.24 0.41
CA GLU A 79 -3.46 -12.87 -0.94
C GLU A 79 -3.75 -13.99 -1.96
N GLU A 80 -3.46 -15.25 -1.63
CA GLU A 80 -3.73 -16.42 -2.49
C GLU A 80 -5.22 -16.53 -2.84
N HIS A 81 -6.09 -16.27 -1.86
CA HIS A 81 -7.54 -16.29 -2.04
C HIS A 81 -8.12 -14.95 -2.57
N ASN A 82 -7.27 -13.98 -2.96
CA ASN A 82 -7.66 -12.68 -3.52
C ASN A 82 -8.67 -11.90 -2.66
N VAL A 83 -8.48 -11.89 -1.34
CA VAL A 83 -9.32 -11.11 -0.41
C VAL A 83 -8.92 -9.63 -0.47
N ASN A 84 -9.80 -8.79 -1.02
CA ASN A 84 -9.51 -7.37 -1.25
C ASN A 84 -9.83 -6.45 -0.06
N HIS A 85 -10.71 -6.88 0.83
CA HIS A 85 -11.08 -6.14 2.03
C HIS A 85 -11.47 -7.10 3.15
N LEU A 86 -11.29 -6.67 4.39
CA LEU A 86 -11.84 -7.38 5.55
C LEU A 86 -12.12 -6.43 6.70
N LYS A 87 -13.03 -6.84 7.57
CA LYS A 87 -13.36 -6.12 8.79
C LYS A 87 -12.46 -6.60 9.92
N VAL A 88 -11.63 -5.70 10.45
CA VAL A 88 -10.72 -5.99 11.56
C VAL A 88 -11.15 -5.27 12.82
N ARG A 89 -10.83 -5.84 13.99
CA ARG A 89 -11.04 -5.16 15.26
C ARG A 89 -10.09 -3.97 15.39
N SER A 90 -10.50 -3.00 16.18
CA SER A 90 -9.77 -1.76 16.35
C SER A 90 -9.85 -1.25 17.78
N ALA A 91 -8.79 -0.55 18.20
CA ALA A 91 -8.77 0.21 19.45
C ALA A 91 -9.95 1.19 19.59
N VAL A 92 -10.42 1.77 18.48
CA VAL A 92 -11.51 2.76 18.49
C VAL A 92 -12.88 2.13 18.73
N THR A 93 -13.07 0.89 18.27
CA THR A 93 -14.34 0.16 18.42
C THR A 93 -14.35 -0.74 19.66
N CYS A 94 -13.32 -0.65 20.50
CA CYS A 94 -13.18 -1.47 21.69
C CYS A 94 -14.20 -1.07 22.77
N GLU A 95 -14.86 -2.05 23.38
CA GLU A 95 -15.91 -1.83 24.39
C GLU A 95 -15.39 -1.92 25.84
N THR A 96 -14.07 -2.16 26.01
CA THR A 96 -13.39 -2.10 27.30
C THR A 96 -13.54 -0.71 27.92
N ARG A 97 -14.06 -0.64 29.15
CA ARG A 97 -14.38 0.65 29.80
C ARG A 97 -13.15 1.46 30.22
N TYR A 98 -12.12 0.78 30.72
CA TYR A 98 -10.86 1.41 31.13
C TYR A 98 -9.71 0.60 30.53
N GLY A 99 -9.03 1.19 29.54
CA GLY A 99 -7.99 0.52 28.77
C GLY A 99 -8.50 -0.05 27.45
N ILE A 100 -7.89 -1.13 27.00
CA ILE A 100 -8.18 -1.80 25.72
C ILE A 100 -8.02 -3.31 25.90
N CYS A 101 -8.78 -4.11 25.15
CA CYS A 101 -8.55 -5.56 25.14
C CYS A 101 -7.41 -5.96 24.20
N ALA A 102 -6.77 -7.10 24.48
CA ALA A 102 -5.67 -7.62 23.69
C ALA A 102 -6.08 -7.88 22.23
N THR A 103 -7.29 -8.40 21.98
CA THR A 103 -7.77 -8.69 20.62
C THR A 103 -8.06 -7.44 19.78
N CYS A 104 -8.49 -6.33 20.39
CA CYS A 104 -8.73 -5.07 19.66
C CYS A 104 -7.42 -4.33 19.33
N TYR A 105 -6.39 -4.50 20.17
CA TYR A 105 -5.05 -4.01 19.88
C TYR A 105 -4.36 -4.90 18.83
N GLY A 106 -4.30 -6.21 19.11
CA GLY A 106 -3.64 -7.22 18.31
C GLY A 106 -2.21 -7.50 18.77
N ARG A 107 -1.29 -7.58 17.81
CA ARG A 107 0.11 -7.94 18.01
C ARG A 107 0.92 -6.79 18.62
N ASP A 108 1.78 -7.13 19.57
CA ASP A 108 2.88 -6.26 19.98
C ASP A 108 3.95 -6.26 18.87
N LEU A 109 4.13 -5.12 18.21
CA LEU A 109 5.08 -4.97 17.10
C LEU A 109 6.55 -5.03 17.55
N ALA A 110 6.85 -4.84 18.83
CA ALA A 110 8.21 -4.92 19.35
C ALA A 110 8.64 -6.37 19.64
N ARG A 111 7.70 -7.20 20.10
CA ARG A 111 7.98 -8.60 20.52
C ARG A 111 7.44 -9.66 19.58
N GLY A 112 6.48 -9.30 18.73
CA GLY A 112 5.94 -10.16 17.69
C GLY A 112 4.90 -11.18 18.16
N HIS A 113 4.42 -11.14 19.40
CA HIS A 113 3.31 -11.95 19.89
C HIS A 113 2.06 -11.10 20.19
N LEU A 114 0.92 -11.74 20.50
CA LEU A 114 -0.27 -11.03 20.98
C LEU A 114 0.09 -10.19 22.21
N VAL A 115 -0.43 -8.96 22.26
CA VAL A 115 -0.09 -8.04 23.35
C VAL A 115 -0.50 -8.62 24.71
N SER A 116 0.41 -8.52 25.67
CA SER A 116 0.19 -9.03 27.03
C SER A 116 -0.67 -8.08 27.84
N ARG A 117 -1.47 -8.64 28.75
CA ARG A 117 -2.20 -7.85 29.74
C ARG A 117 -1.22 -7.09 30.64
N GLY A 118 -1.51 -5.82 30.89
CA GLY A 118 -0.65 -4.90 31.64
C GLY A 118 0.30 -4.06 30.78
N GLU A 119 0.36 -4.27 29.46
CA GLU A 119 1.22 -3.45 28.59
C GLU A 119 0.66 -2.03 28.43
N ALA A 120 1.51 -1.02 28.63
CA ALA A 120 1.17 0.39 28.53
C ALA A 120 1.17 0.89 27.06
N VAL A 121 0.25 0.34 26.26
CA VAL A 121 0.16 0.59 24.82
C VAL A 121 -0.05 2.06 24.44
N GLY A 122 -0.68 2.87 25.30
CA GLY A 122 -0.84 4.30 25.06
C GLY A 122 0.47 5.08 25.07
N VAL A 123 1.36 4.77 26.02
CA VAL A 123 2.70 5.39 26.09
C VAL A 123 3.54 4.96 24.90
N MET A 124 3.49 3.66 24.54
CA MET A 124 4.18 3.14 23.36
C MET A 124 3.72 3.87 22.09
N ALA A 125 2.41 3.99 21.87
CA ALA A 125 1.85 4.68 20.71
C ALA A 125 2.27 6.16 20.65
N ALA A 126 2.26 6.86 21.79
CA ALA A 126 2.69 8.26 21.86
C ALA A 126 4.17 8.43 21.49
N GLN A 127 5.04 7.52 21.93
CA GLN A 127 6.47 7.52 21.58
C GLN A 127 6.71 7.18 20.12
N SER A 128 6.02 6.16 19.58
CA SER A 128 6.12 5.77 18.17
C SER A 128 5.71 6.87 17.19
N ILE A 129 4.90 7.84 17.64
CA ILE A 129 4.58 9.05 16.86
C ILE A 129 5.60 10.15 17.12
N GLY A 130 5.92 10.39 18.40
CA GLY A 130 6.70 11.54 18.83
C GLY A 130 8.18 11.49 18.42
N GLU A 131 8.85 10.36 18.64
CA GLU A 131 10.28 10.23 18.33
C GLU A 131 10.55 10.38 16.82
N PRO A 132 9.91 9.60 15.91
CA PRO A 132 10.12 9.75 14.48
C PRO A 132 9.76 11.15 13.97
N GLY A 133 8.71 11.79 14.52
CA GLY A 133 8.32 13.15 14.13
C GLY A 133 9.39 14.19 14.46
N THR A 134 9.99 14.10 15.66
CA THR A 134 11.11 15.00 16.03
C THR A 134 12.36 14.73 15.19
N GLN A 135 12.66 13.45 14.91
CA GLN A 135 13.79 13.06 14.09
C GLN A 135 13.64 13.54 12.64
N LEU A 136 12.46 13.36 12.04
CA LEU A 136 12.18 13.79 10.67
C LEU A 136 12.35 15.30 10.55
N THR A 137 11.79 16.06 11.49
CA THR A 137 11.93 17.52 11.53
C THR A 137 13.41 17.93 11.57
N MET A 138 14.20 17.34 12.46
CA MET A 138 15.64 17.63 12.55
C MET A 138 16.37 17.27 11.24
N ARG A 139 16.16 16.06 10.69
CA ARG A 139 16.84 15.63 9.46
C ARG A 139 16.49 16.52 8.26
N THR A 140 15.23 16.91 8.10
CA THR A 140 14.80 17.77 6.99
C THR A 140 15.44 19.16 7.07
N PHE A 141 15.63 19.75 8.26
CA PHE A 141 16.30 21.06 8.35
C PHE A 141 17.81 21.01 8.12
N HIS A 142 18.50 19.95 8.56
CA HIS A 142 19.95 19.83 8.39
C HIS A 142 20.35 19.45 6.97
N ILE A 143 19.48 18.71 6.26
CA ILE A 143 19.71 18.29 4.87
C ILE A 143 19.04 19.28 3.88
N GLY A 144 17.94 19.93 4.28
CA GLY A 144 17.10 20.78 3.43
C GLY A 144 17.73 22.10 2.97
N GLY A 145 18.89 22.50 3.50
CA GLY A 145 19.70 23.60 2.94
C GLY A 145 20.41 23.22 1.64
N ALA A 146 20.65 21.93 1.41
CA ALA A 146 21.08 21.38 0.13
C ALA A 146 19.83 20.83 -0.56
N ALA A 147 19.14 21.66 -1.31
CA ALA A 147 18.01 21.25 -2.14
C ALA A 147 18.48 20.32 -3.28
N SER A 148 18.91 19.11 -2.95
CA SER A 148 18.94 18.02 -3.91
C SER A 148 17.51 17.48 -3.95
N ARG A 149 16.66 18.11 -4.77
CA ARG A 149 15.52 17.37 -5.33
C ARG A 149 16.16 16.17 -6.01
N ILE A 150 16.15 15.02 -5.35
CA ILE A 150 16.28 13.75 -6.05
C ILE A 150 15.12 13.82 -7.04
N ALA A 151 15.43 14.10 -8.30
CA ALA A 151 14.42 14.11 -9.35
C ALA A 151 13.72 12.76 -9.25
N ALA A 152 12.41 12.79 -8.96
CA ALA A 152 11.62 11.58 -8.93
C ALA A 152 11.87 10.86 -10.26
N ALA A 153 12.26 9.59 -10.19
CA ALA A 153 12.59 8.83 -11.38
C ALA A 153 11.37 8.84 -12.29
N SER A 154 11.51 9.49 -13.45
CA SER A 154 10.45 9.70 -14.44
C SER A 154 10.67 8.84 -15.69
N ARG A 155 11.74 8.04 -15.68
CA ARG A 155 12.16 7.21 -16.81
C ARG A 155 12.97 6.02 -16.34
N VAL A 156 12.89 4.94 -17.10
CA VAL A 156 13.74 3.75 -16.94
C VAL A 156 14.70 3.69 -18.12
N GLU A 157 16.00 3.68 -17.80
CA GLU A 157 17.08 3.54 -18.75
C GLU A 157 17.76 2.18 -18.56
N VAL A 158 17.94 1.47 -19.65
CA VAL A 158 18.57 0.14 -19.68
C VAL A 158 20.07 0.29 -19.47
N LYS A 159 20.68 -0.51 -18.60
CA LYS A 159 22.14 -0.45 -18.40
C LYS A 159 22.90 -1.46 -19.26
N ASN A 160 22.28 -2.57 -19.62
CA ASN A 160 22.89 -3.66 -20.38
C ASN A 160 22.10 -3.96 -21.65
N GLN A 161 22.80 -4.20 -22.76
CA GLN A 161 22.18 -4.67 -23.98
C GLN A 161 21.50 -6.04 -23.77
N GLY A 162 20.35 -6.25 -24.38
CA GLY A 162 19.59 -7.49 -24.20
C GLY A 162 18.22 -7.47 -24.85
N THR A 163 17.42 -8.48 -24.53
CA THR A 163 16.03 -8.61 -24.98
C THR A 163 15.09 -8.28 -23.83
N VAL A 164 14.10 -7.41 -24.06
CA VAL A 164 13.09 -7.10 -23.03
C VAL A 164 11.96 -8.11 -23.06
N SER A 165 11.56 -8.56 -21.88
CA SER A 165 10.39 -9.41 -21.65
C SER A 165 9.43 -8.71 -20.69
N TRP A 166 8.15 -8.74 -21.05
CA TRP A 166 7.07 -8.19 -20.26
C TRP A 166 6.53 -9.22 -19.27
N VAL A 167 6.73 -8.98 -17.97
CA VAL A 167 6.21 -9.85 -16.92
C VAL A 167 5.02 -9.16 -16.26
N GLY A 168 3.81 -9.68 -16.51
CA GLY A 168 2.58 -9.14 -15.95
C GLY A 168 2.18 -7.75 -16.49
N VAL A 169 2.82 -7.30 -17.58
CA VAL A 169 2.52 -6.01 -18.23
C VAL A 169 1.35 -6.20 -19.20
N ARG A 170 0.32 -5.36 -19.05
CA ARG A 170 -0.71 -5.17 -20.07
C ARG A 170 -0.60 -3.75 -20.59
N ALA A 171 -0.60 -3.56 -21.91
CA ALA A 171 -0.48 -2.24 -22.52
C ALA A 171 -1.52 -2.00 -23.61
N VAL A 172 -1.94 -0.75 -23.76
CA VAL A 172 -2.86 -0.28 -24.80
C VAL A 172 -2.12 0.68 -25.72
N LYS A 173 -2.30 0.54 -27.03
CA LYS A 173 -1.71 1.45 -28.02
C LYS A 173 -2.47 2.77 -28.06
N ARG A 174 -1.79 3.88 -27.80
CA ARG A 174 -2.29 5.23 -28.08
C ARG A 174 -2.20 5.50 -29.59
N GLY A 175 -3.04 6.41 -30.11
CA GLY A 175 -3.06 6.78 -31.54
C GLY A 175 -1.71 7.23 -32.11
N ASP A 176 -0.80 7.67 -31.26
CA ASP A 176 0.56 8.11 -31.61
C ASP A 176 1.57 6.96 -31.72
N GLY A 177 1.14 5.70 -31.53
CA GLY A 177 1.98 4.50 -31.64
C GLY A 177 2.67 4.08 -30.34
N CYS A 178 2.63 4.89 -29.28
CA CYS A 178 3.16 4.54 -27.96
C CYS A 178 2.28 3.52 -27.23
N ASN A 179 2.91 2.58 -26.53
CA ASN A 179 2.24 1.61 -25.68
C ASN A 179 2.08 2.22 -24.27
N ILE A 180 0.88 2.21 -23.70
CA ILE A 180 0.62 2.72 -22.35
C ILE A 180 0.28 1.56 -21.42
N VAL A 181 1.00 1.47 -20.30
CA VAL A 181 0.79 0.41 -19.31
C VAL A 181 -0.54 0.59 -18.59
N VAL A 182 -1.35 -0.45 -18.58
CA VAL A 182 -2.64 -0.53 -17.85
C VAL A 182 -2.64 -1.58 -16.73
N SER A 183 -1.52 -2.27 -16.52
CA SER A 183 -1.30 -3.17 -15.38
C SER A 183 -0.75 -2.42 -14.17
N ARG A 184 -1.17 -2.82 -12.94
CA ARG A 184 -0.70 -2.22 -11.68
C ARG A 184 0.58 -2.84 -11.11
N SER A 185 0.98 -4.02 -11.60
CA SER A 185 2.12 -4.78 -11.11
C SER A 185 2.99 -5.30 -12.27
N GLY A 186 3.20 -4.45 -13.28
CA GLY A 186 4.00 -4.80 -14.46
C GLY A 186 5.49 -4.65 -14.19
N GLU A 187 6.27 -5.64 -14.63
CA GLU A 187 7.74 -5.60 -14.57
C GLU A 187 8.33 -5.81 -15.98
N LEU A 188 9.34 -5.01 -16.32
CA LEU A 188 10.16 -5.20 -17.50
C LEU A 188 11.44 -5.91 -17.10
N VAL A 189 11.70 -7.07 -17.69
CA VAL A 189 12.90 -7.86 -17.44
C VAL A 189 13.78 -7.82 -18.67
N ILE A 190 15.07 -7.52 -18.49
CA ILE A 190 16.05 -7.55 -19.58
C ILE A 190 16.86 -8.83 -19.46
N HIS A 191 16.80 -9.64 -20.51
CA HIS A 191 17.54 -10.89 -20.63
C HIS A 191 18.79 -10.70 -21.48
N ASP A 192 19.88 -11.37 -21.09
CA ASP A 192 21.10 -11.49 -21.90
C ASP A 192 20.89 -12.45 -23.09
N GLN A 193 21.85 -12.55 -24.00
CA GLN A 193 21.84 -13.46 -25.16
C GLN A 193 21.67 -14.94 -24.78
N HIS A 194 21.93 -15.28 -23.52
CA HIS A 194 21.77 -16.63 -22.95
C HIS A 194 20.46 -16.82 -22.17
N GLY A 195 19.54 -15.85 -22.20
CA GLY A 195 18.23 -15.94 -21.53
C GLY A 195 18.25 -15.70 -20.02
N ILE A 196 19.35 -15.18 -19.48
CA ILE A 196 19.50 -14.89 -18.03
C ILE A 196 19.01 -13.48 -17.72
N ASP A 197 18.15 -13.34 -16.71
CA ASP A 197 17.68 -12.06 -16.17
C ASP A 197 18.87 -11.23 -15.66
N ARG A 198 19.14 -10.10 -16.32
CA ARG A 198 20.19 -9.15 -15.92
C ARG A 198 19.63 -7.99 -15.12
N GLU A 199 18.47 -7.51 -15.50
CA GLU A 199 17.82 -6.35 -14.91
C GLU A 199 16.31 -6.56 -14.83
N ARG A 200 15.70 -5.99 -13.78
CA ARG A 200 14.26 -6.02 -13.58
C ARG A 200 13.81 -4.63 -13.12
N HIS A 201 12.89 -4.03 -13.87
CA HIS A 201 12.39 -2.69 -13.65
C HIS A 201 10.88 -2.73 -13.45
N ARG A 202 10.40 -2.20 -12.32
CA ARG A 202 8.95 -2.05 -12.08
C ARG A 202 8.43 -0.85 -12.85
N VAL A 203 7.28 -1.01 -13.49
CA VAL A 203 6.67 0.04 -14.30
C VAL A 203 5.29 0.40 -13.74
N PRO A 204 5.04 1.68 -13.41
CA PRO A 204 3.76 2.10 -12.86
C PRO A 204 2.65 2.11 -13.91
N TYR A 205 1.40 2.16 -13.43
CA TYR A 205 0.23 2.36 -14.27
C TYR A 205 0.32 3.70 -15.01
N GLY A 206 0.04 3.67 -16.30
CA GLY A 206 0.09 4.85 -17.17
C GLY A 206 1.48 5.25 -17.65
N ALA A 207 2.51 4.45 -17.38
CA ALA A 207 3.80 4.64 -18.02
C ALA A 207 3.69 4.44 -19.53
N GLU A 208 4.41 5.28 -20.26
CA GLU A 208 4.58 5.21 -21.70
C GLU A 208 5.80 4.33 -22.01
N LEU A 209 5.58 3.25 -22.74
CA LEU A 209 6.59 2.33 -23.23
C LEU A 209 6.94 2.67 -24.68
N THR A 210 8.23 2.85 -24.92
CA THR A 210 8.81 3.09 -26.26
C THR A 210 9.10 1.80 -27.03
N ILE A 211 9.04 0.66 -26.34
CA ILE A 211 9.35 -0.67 -26.85
C ILE A 211 8.12 -1.59 -26.77
N SER A 212 8.18 -2.70 -27.50
CA SER A 212 7.23 -3.81 -27.43
C SER A 212 7.85 -5.01 -26.69
N ASP A 213 7.01 -6.00 -26.38
CA ASP A 213 7.49 -7.25 -25.79
C ASP A 213 8.42 -7.99 -26.77
N SER A 214 9.51 -8.57 -26.26
CA SER A 214 10.57 -9.24 -27.02
C SER A 214 11.44 -8.34 -27.92
N ASP A 215 11.36 -7.01 -27.78
CA ASP A 215 12.24 -6.09 -28.50
C ASP A 215 13.69 -6.14 -27.97
N GLN A 216 14.65 -5.91 -28.88
CA GLN A 216 16.06 -5.73 -28.52
C GLN A 216 16.30 -4.31 -28.02
N VAL A 217 17.09 -4.18 -26.95
CA VAL A 217 17.44 -2.89 -26.35
C VAL A 217 18.94 -2.75 -26.21
N GLU A 218 19.41 -1.52 -26.39
CA GLU A 218 20.81 -1.15 -26.20
C GLU A 218 21.04 -0.52 -24.82
N SER A 219 22.29 -0.56 -24.35
CA SER A 219 22.69 0.15 -23.14
C SER A 219 22.49 1.67 -23.32
N GLY A 220 21.82 2.31 -22.37
CA GLY A 220 21.46 3.73 -22.40
C GLY A 220 20.11 4.03 -23.04
N GLN A 221 19.38 3.03 -23.54
CA GLN A 221 18.07 3.22 -24.13
C GLN A 221 16.99 3.44 -23.06
N VAL A 222 16.16 4.46 -23.24
CA VAL A 222 14.98 4.69 -22.40
C VAL A 222 13.83 3.81 -22.88
N ILE A 223 13.36 2.92 -22.00
CA ILE A 223 12.31 1.92 -22.32
C ILE A 223 10.93 2.28 -21.76
N ALA A 224 10.90 3.08 -20.70
CA ALA A 224 9.66 3.54 -20.09
C ALA A 224 9.81 4.98 -19.58
N SER A 225 8.76 5.79 -19.71
CA SER A 225 8.69 7.14 -19.18
C SER A 225 7.32 7.44 -18.60
N TRP A 226 7.27 8.23 -17.53
CA TRP A 226 6.03 8.69 -16.91
C TRP A 226 6.26 10.04 -16.23
N ASP A 227 5.17 10.75 -15.96
CA ASP A 227 5.23 11.95 -15.14
C ASP A 227 5.15 11.56 -13.65
N PRO A 228 6.15 11.88 -12.83
CA PRO A 228 6.15 11.51 -11.42
C PRO A 228 5.13 12.29 -10.57
N HIS A 229 4.50 13.34 -11.11
CA HIS A 229 3.52 14.14 -10.38
C HIS A 229 2.08 13.89 -10.80
N THR A 230 1.86 13.07 -11.83
CA THR A 230 0.51 12.78 -12.32
C THR A 230 0.27 11.29 -12.37
N HIS A 231 -0.94 10.90 -11.99
CA HIS A 231 -1.40 9.53 -12.13
C HIS A 231 -2.52 9.53 -13.17
N PRO A 232 -2.20 9.26 -14.44
CA PRO A 232 -3.18 9.36 -15.51
C PRO A 232 -4.24 8.27 -15.33
N ILE A 233 -5.52 8.62 -15.43
CA ILE A 233 -6.61 7.64 -15.50
C ILE A 233 -6.83 7.32 -16.98
N ILE A 234 -6.58 6.08 -17.39
CA ILE A 234 -6.56 5.67 -18.80
C ILE A 234 -7.70 4.71 -19.10
N SER A 235 -8.38 4.92 -20.23
CA SER A 235 -9.37 3.98 -20.74
C SER A 235 -8.67 2.81 -21.43
N GLU A 236 -9.08 1.58 -21.09
CA GLU A 236 -8.63 0.37 -21.76
C GLU A 236 -9.33 0.16 -23.13
N VAL A 237 -10.43 0.87 -23.38
CA VAL A 237 -11.27 0.71 -24.57
C VAL A 237 -11.54 2.04 -25.29
N ALA A 238 -11.76 1.97 -26.61
CA ALA A 238 -12.21 3.11 -27.39
C ALA A 238 -13.69 3.38 -27.13
N GLY A 239 -14.06 4.65 -26.96
CA GLY A 239 -15.45 5.03 -26.68
C GLY A 239 -15.66 6.52 -26.47
N LYS A 240 -16.89 6.87 -26.07
CA LYS A 240 -17.23 8.24 -25.65
C LYS A 240 -17.15 8.32 -24.12
N VAL A 241 -16.49 9.37 -23.62
CA VAL A 241 -16.42 9.64 -22.17
C VAL A 241 -17.78 10.14 -21.69
N ARG A 242 -18.25 9.60 -20.56
CA ARG A 242 -19.45 10.06 -19.86
C ARG A 242 -19.13 10.19 -18.38
N PHE A 243 -19.55 11.31 -17.79
CA PHE A 243 -19.52 11.50 -16.35
C PHE A 243 -20.75 10.83 -15.72
N GLU A 244 -20.53 10.06 -14.67
CA GLU A 244 -21.59 9.40 -13.89
C GLU A 244 -21.40 9.74 -12.41
N ASN A 245 -22.49 10.03 -11.70
CA ASN A 245 -22.50 10.39 -10.28
C ASN A 245 -21.65 11.62 -9.90
N LEU A 246 -21.40 12.54 -10.83
CA LEU A 246 -20.74 13.83 -10.56
C LEU A 246 -21.80 14.92 -10.51
N VAL A 247 -21.89 15.60 -9.37
CA VAL A 247 -22.78 16.75 -9.13
C VAL A 247 -21.92 18.01 -9.03
N GLU A 248 -22.09 18.90 -9.99
CA GLU A 248 -21.38 20.18 -10.08
C GLU A 248 -21.65 21.04 -8.82
N GLY A 249 -20.59 21.60 -8.23
CA GLY A 249 -20.63 22.38 -6.99
C GLY A 249 -20.68 21.56 -5.69
N VAL A 250 -20.92 20.24 -5.74
CA VAL A 250 -20.91 19.35 -4.57
C VAL A 250 -19.75 18.37 -4.61
N SER A 251 -19.56 17.65 -5.72
CA SER A 251 -18.49 16.66 -5.90
C SER A 251 -17.41 17.12 -6.90
N VAL A 252 -17.70 18.15 -7.70
CA VAL A 252 -16.75 18.73 -8.68
C VAL A 252 -16.85 20.24 -8.64
N THR A 253 -15.72 20.93 -8.64
CA THR A 253 -15.66 22.37 -8.85
C THR A 253 -14.75 22.64 -10.03
N GLU A 254 -15.26 23.32 -11.05
CA GLU A 254 -14.45 23.76 -12.19
C GLU A 254 -13.63 24.97 -11.78
N GLN A 255 -12.31 24.92 -11.98
CA GLN A 255 -11.44 26.07 -11.84
C GLN A 255 -10.93 26.44 -13.24
N ILE A 256 -11.28 27.67 -13.67
CA ILE A 256 -10.80 28.31 -14.90
C ILE A 256 -9.42 28.92 -14.65
#